data_AF-A0A917TGL7-F1
#
_entry.id   AF-A0A917TGL7-F1
#
_cell.length_a   1.000
_cell.length_b   1.000
_cell.length_c   1.000
_cell.angle_alpha   90.00
_cell.angle_beta   90.00
_cell.angle_gamma   90.00
#
_symmetry.space_group_name_H-M   'P 1'
#
loop_
_entity.id
_entity.type
_entity.pdbx_description
1 polymer ?
#
loop_
_entity_poly.entity_id
_entity_poly.type
_entity_poly.pdbx_seq_one_letter_code
_entity_poly.pdbx_strand_id
1 'polypeptide(L)'
;MEHLRVGGDLWFALSLDVWTVGGAPTVVTAYNGTMDFAVPTGEWFTQLDRVDAGALVELLVPMPQAAEHAGAVQRVRKARELLRDNQIDAALGEARKALEPVLAAVRDGGLARTAQDKAARRRLLDERFAVLVENVFSLLSGAAHDDEITKDFRYSRAEAETLVATTAGLVNRLAQQH
;
A
#
# COMPACT_ATOMS: atom_id res chain seq x y z
N MET A 1 -12.46 28.64 -15.11
CA MET A 1 -11.76 28.49 -13.82
C MET A 1 -10.39 29.16 -13.88
N GLU A 2 -9.44 28.76 -14.73
CA GLU A 2 -8.11 29.44 -14.79
C GLU A 2 -8.18 30.90 -15.26
N HIS A 3 -9.11 31.24 -16.17
CA HIS A 3 -9.36 32.63 -16.59
C HIS A 3 -9.85 33.56 -15.46
N LEU A 4 -10.27 33.01 -14.31
CA LEU A 4 -10.67 33.79 -13.13
C LEU A 4 -9.51 34.00 -12.14
N ARG A 5 -8.40 33.25 -12.27
CA ARG A 5 -7.36 33.15 -11.23
C ARG A 5 -6.15 34.05 -11.48
N VAL A 6 -5.88 34.44 -12.72
CA VAL A 6 -4.76 35.35 -13.10
C VAL A 6 -3.43 34.98 -12.41
N GLY A 7 -3.17 33.68 -12.22
CA GLY A 7 -1.94 33.19 -11.57
C GLY A 7 -1.84 33.33 -10.04
N GLY A 8 -2.90 33.73 -9.33
CA GLY A 8 -2.89 33.86 -7.86
C GLY A 8 -3.02 32.52 -7.10
N ASP A 9 -2.48 32.44 -5.89
CA ASP A 9 -2.40 31.20 -5.07
C ASP A 9 -3.74 30.44 -4.93
N LEU A 10 -3.64 29.12 -4.75
CA LEU A 10 -4.81 28.27 -4.48
C LEU A 10 -5.02 28.12 -2.99
N TRP A 11 -6.26 28.36 -2.56
CA TRP A 11 -6.69 28.13 -1.19
C TRP A 11 -7.39 26.79 -1.10
N PHE A 12 -6.84 25.88 -0.31
CA PHE A 12 -7.45 24.59 0.00
C PHE A 12 -8.02 24.61 1.40
N ALA A 13 -9.23 24.09 1.54
CA ALA A 13 -9.83 23.74 2.81
C ALA A 13 -9.94 22.21 2.85
N LEU A 14 -9.17 21.57 3.74
CA LEU A 14 -9.25 20.14 4.00
C LEU A 14 -10.15 19.92 5.21
N SER A 15 -11.28 19.26 5.01
CA SER A 15 -12.12 18.76 6.11
C SER A 15 -11.83 17.28 6.34
N LEU A 16 -11.49 16.93 7.58
CA LEU A 16 -11.20 15.56 7.99
C LEU A 16 -12.18 15.15 9.09
N ASP A 17 -12.89 14.06 8.85
CA ASP A 17 -13.71 13.37 9.85
C ASP A 17 -13.05 12.05 10.23
N VAL A 18 -12.66 11.92 11.49
CA VAL A 18 -12.03 10.72 12.04
C VAL A 18 -12.95 10.10 13.07
N TRP A 19 -13.24 8.82 12.92
CA TRP A 19 -14.00 8.03 13.88
C TRP A 19 -13.05 7.03 14.53
N THR A 20 -12.95 7.06 15.85
CA THR A 20 -12.21 6.06 16.63
C THR A 20 -13.19 5.27 17.49
N VAL A 21 -12.90 3.99 17.70
CA VAL A 21 -13.67 3.11 18.59
C VAL A 21 -12.69 2.55 19.63
N GLY A 22 -12.94 2.80 20.91
CA GLY A 22 -12.04 2.36 21.99
C GLY A 22 -12.54 2.69 23.39
N GLY A 23 -11.82 2.21 24.42
CA GLY A 23 -12.17 2.38 25.84
C GLY A 23 -12.88 1.18 26.48
N ALA A 24 -12.94 1.17 27.82
CA ALA A 24 -13.76 0.24 28.61
C ALA A 24 -14.64 1.05 29.57
N PRO A 25 -15.95 1.19 29.32
CA PRO A 25 -16.72 0.56 28.23
C PRO A 25 -16.37 1.12 26.83
N THR A 26 -16.71 0.40 25.77
CA THR A 26 -16.45 0.78 24.37
C THR A 26 -17.17 2.08 24.01
N VAL A 27 -16.44 3.10 23.57
CA VAL A 27 -16.96 4.39 23.15
C VAL A 27 -16.55 4.67 21.70
N VAL A 28 -17.48 5.20 20.91
CA VAL A 28 -17.19 5.79 19.59
C VAL A 28 -16.87 7.26 19.82
N THR A 29 -15.69 7.69 19.38
CA THR A 29 -15.29 9.10 19.43
C THR A 29 -15.11 9.61 18.02
N ALA A 30 -15.80 10.70 17.68
CA ALA A 30 -15.61 11.42 16.44
C ALA A 30 -14.72 12.64 16.68
N TYR A 31 -13.74 12.83 15.81
CA TYR A 31 -12.93 14.04 15.72
C TYR A 31 -13.18 14.65 14.35
N ASN A 32 -13.45 15.94 14.31
CA ASN A 32 -13.48 16.69 13.07
C ASN A 32 -12.41 17.78 13.12
N GLY A 33 -11.84 18.07 11.95
CA GLY A 33 -10.83 19.11 11.80
C GLY A 33 -10.95 19.72 10.42
N THR A 34 -10.84 21.04 10.35
CA THR A 34 -10.67 21.75 9.08
C THR A 34 -9.32 22.43 9.09
N MET A 35 -8.59 22.30 7.99
CA MET A 35 -7.29 22.94 7.80
C MET A 35 -7.31 23.73 6.50
N ASP A 36 -7.08 25.03 6.63
CA ASP A 36 -6.96 25.94 5.49
C ASP A 36 -5.48 26.26 5.26
N PHE A 37 -5.02 26.10 4.03
CA PHE A 37 -3.68 26.48 3.65
C PHE A 37 -3.62 26.98 2.21
N ALA A 38 -2.77 27.98 1.99
CA ALA A 38 -2.47 28.50 0.67
C ALA A 38 -1.35 27.68 0.04
N VAL A 39 -1.55 27.25 -1.20
CA VAL A 39 -0.52 26.61 -2.01
C VAL A 39 -0.05 27.63 -3.05
N PRO A 40 1.22 28.09 -2.96
CA PRO A 40 1.78 29.01 -3.93
C PRO A 40 1.72 28.45 -5.35
N THR A 41 1.44 29.29 -6.34
CA THR A 41 1.27 28.86 -7.74
C THR A 41 2.45 28.04 -8.29
N GLY A 42 3.69 28.34 -7.89
CA GLY A 42 4.89 27.59 -8.30
C GLY A 42 4.98 26.18 -7.68
N GLU A 43 4.48 26.01 -6.46
CA GLU A 43 4.42 24.70 -5.80
C GLU A 43 3.25 23.87 -6.34
N TRP A 44 2.10 24.50 -6.62
CA TRP A 44 0.92 23.82 -7.16
C TRP A 44 1.17 23.21 -8.55
N PHE A 45 1.81 23.93 -9.47
CA PHE A 45 2.14 23.35 -10.78
C PHE A 45 3.11 22.18 -10.65
N THR A 46 4.07 22.27 -9.73
CA THR A 46 4.97 21.15 -9.41
C THR A 46 4.21 19.97 -8.79
N GLN A 47 3.20 20.22 -7.95
CA GLN A 47 2.34 19.16 -7.41
C GLN A 47 1.38 18.60 -8.46
N LEU A 48 0.85 19.41 -9.37
CA LEU A 48 0.00 18.95 -10.47
C LEU A 48 0.80 18.12 -11.47
N ASP A 49 2.03 18.48 -11.82
CA ASP A 49 2.88 17.64 -12.67
C ASP A 49 3.17 16.28 -11.99
N ARG A 50 3.28 16.28 -10.66
CA ARG A 50 3.40 15.05 -9.85
C ARG A 50 2.09 14.24 -9.75
N VAL A 51 0.94 14.90 -9.87
CA VAL A 51 -0.40 14.28 -9.85
C VAL A 51 -0.82 13.82 -11.26
N ASP A 52 -0.43 14.54 -12.31
CA ASP A 52 -0.74 14.21 -13.72
C ASP A 52 0.20 13.09 -14.23
N ALA A 53 1.44 13.04 -13.71
CA ALA A 53 2.31 11.87 -13.85
C ALA A 53 1.90 10.68 -12.96
N GLY A 54 0.87 10.83 -12.12
CA GLY A 54 0.46 9.86 -11.14
C GLY A 54 -1.06 9.72 -11.09
N ALA A 55 -1.62 8.91 -12.00
CA ALA A 55 -2.93 8.30 -11.82
C ALA A 55 -2.91 7.47 -10.52
N LEU A 56 -3.11 8.15 -9.39
CA LEU A 56 -2.92 7.60 -8.06
C LEU A 56 -4.09 6.66 -7.77
N VAL A 57 -3.79 5.37 -7.68
CA VAL A 57 -4.54 4.51 -6.78
C VAL A 57 -4.22 5.04 -5.38
N GLU A 58 -5.19 5.68 -4.72
CA GLU A 58 -5.12 5.94 -3.29
C GLU A 58 -4.93 4.60 -2.59
N LEU A 59 -3.66 4.24 -2.31
CA LEU A 59 -3.34 3.18 -1.37
C LEU A 59 -3.91 3.63 -0.03
N LEU A 60 -5.09 3.13 0.30
CA LEU A 60 -5.58 3.04 1.68
C LEU A 60 -4.51 2.26 2.45
N VAL A 61 -3.56 2.97 3.04
CA VAL A 61 -2.63 2.38 3.98
C VAL A 61 -3.44 2.16 5.27
N PRO A 62 -3.65 0.90 5.68
CA PRO A 62 -4.40 0.61 6.90
C PRO A 62 -3.82 1.43 8.06
N MET A 63 -4.67 2.18 8.75
CA MET A 63 -4.33 2.67 10.08
C MET A 63 -4.17 1.44 10.97
N PRO A 64 -3.07 1.29 11.73
CA PRO A 64 -2.87 0.11 12.55
C PRO A 64 -3.94 0.08 13.64
N GLN A 65 -5.00 -0.72 13.42
CA GLN A 65 -6.00 -1.01 14.45
C GLN A 65 -5.42 -1.99 15.49
N ALA A 66 -4.49 -2.85 15.07
CA ALA A 66 -3.74 -3.77 15.92
C ALA A 66 -2.24 -3.43 15.90
N ALA A 67 -1.61 -3.34 17.08
CA ALA A 67 -0.20 -3.00 17.25
C ALA A 67 0.75 -3.98 16.52
N GLU A 68 0.31 -5.24 16.36
CA GLU A 68 1.04 -6.31 15.69
C GLU A 68 1.29 -6.06 14.19
N HIS A 69 0.49 -5.20 13.53
CA HIS A 69 0.63 -4.90 12.11
C HIS A 69 1.25 -3.52 11.81
N ALA A 70 1.58 -2.74 12.86
CA ALA A 70 2.14 -1.40 12.71
C ALA A 70 3.46 -1.39 11.91
N GLY A 71 4.30 -2.42 12.10
CA GLY A 71 5.55 -2.57 11.34
C GLY A 71 5.33 -2.81 9.84
N ALA A 72 4.35 -3.64 9.46
CA ALA A 72 4.01 -3.87 8.06
C ALA A 72 3.46 -2.59 7.40
N VAL A 73 2.61 -1.86 8.11
CA VAL A 73 2.08 -0.56 7.68
C VAL A 73 3.19 0.46 7.43
N GLN A 74 4.15 0.58 8.35
CA GLN A 74 5.30 1.47 8.18
C GLN A 74 6.14 1.12 6.95
N ARG A 75 6.36 -0.18 6.71
CA ARG A 75 7.10 -0.67 5.54
C ARG A 75 6.38 -0.35 4.23
N VAL A 76 5.05 -0.49 4.16
CA VAL A 76 4.26 -0.04 2.98
C VAL A 76 4.39 1.46 2.75
N ARG A 77 4.33 2.28 3.81
CA ARG A 77 4.54 3.73 3.69
C ARG A 77 5.93 4.04 3.15
N LYS A 78 6.96 3.35 3.65
CA LYS A 78 8.33 3.51 3.19
C LYS A 78 8.51 3.09 1.73
N ALA A 79 7.92 1.97 1.31
CA ALA A 79 7.93 1.53 -0.08
C ALA A 79 7.34 2.60 -1.02
N ARG A 80 6.24 3.23 -0.61
CA ARG A 80 5.62 4.34 -1.36
C ARG A 80 6.52 5.58 -1.46
N GLU A 81 7.22 5.94 -0.38
CA GLU A 81 8.22 7.03 -0.43
C GLU A 81 9.34 6.69 -1.42
N LEU A 82 9.89 5.49 -1.34
CA LEU A 82 10.96 5.02 -2.24
C LEU A 82 10.52 5.02 -3.72
N LEU A 83 9.26 4.65 -4.02
CA LEU A 83 8.70 4.76 -5.37
C LEU A 83 8.63 6.21 -5.85
N ARG A 84 8.25 7.16 -4.98
CA ARG A 84 8.23 8.60 -5.33
C ARG A 84 9.63 9.07 -5.72
N ASP A 85 10.65 8.57 -5.04
CA ASP A 85 12.05 8.90 -5.29
C ASP A 85 12.69 8.04 -6.41
N ASN A 86 11.89 7.24 -7.13
CA ASN A 86 12.33 6.34 -8.21
C ASN A 86 13.32 5.24 -7.76
N GLN A 87 13.33 4.91 -6.47
CA GLN A 87 14.15 3.85 -5.89
C GLN A 87 13.41 2.51 -5.95
N ILE A 88 13.28 1.94 -7.16
CA ILE A 88 12.43 0.78 -7.44
C ILE A 88 12.81 -0.45 -6.60
N ASP A 89 14.06 -0.92 -6.67
CA ASP A 89 14.45 -2.16 -5.98
C ASP A 89 14.33 -2.04 -4.45
N ALA A 90 14.68 -0.86 -3.91
CA ALA A 90 14.50 -0.56 -2.50
C ALA A 90 13.01 -0.57 -2.10
N ALA A 91 12.14 -0.01 -2.93
CA ALA A 91 10.69 -0.04 -2.69
C ALA A 91 10.14 -1.46 -2.68
N LEU A 92 10.58 -2.31 -3.62
CA LEU A 92 10.20 -3.72 -3.67
C LEU A 92 10.73 -4.50 -2.45
N GLY A 93 11.95 -4.18 -1.99
CA GLY A 93 12.51 -4.73 -0.76
C GLY A 93 11.67 -4.42 0.47
N GLU A 94 11.18 -3.18 0.61
CA GLU A 94 10.29 -2.79 1.71
C GLU A 94 8.88 -3.40 1.58
N ALA A 95 8.36 -3.54 0.36
CA ALA A 95 7.10 -4.24 0.13
C ALA A 95 7.19 -5.74 0.47
N ARG A 96 8.27 -6.42 0.07
CA ARG A 96 8.53 -7.83 0.43
C ARG A 96 8.48 -8.03 1.94
N LYS A 97 9.22 -7.16 2.63
CA LYS A 97 9.30 -7.07 4.08
C LYS A 97 7.95 -6.79 4.74
N ALA A 98 7.10 -5.97 4.12
CA ALA A 98 5.75 -5.70 4.64
C ALA A 98 4.83 -6.91 4.53
N LEU A 99 5.05 -7.79 3.55
CA LEU A 99 4.22 -8.96 3.29
C LEU A 99 4.54 -10.16 4.22
N GLU A 100 5.69 -10.13 4.90
CA GLU A 100 6.16 -11.24 5.78
C GLU A 100 5.10 -11.72 6.80
N PRO A 101 4.36 -10.85 7.52
CA PRO A 101 3.31 -11.29 8.45
C PRO A 101 2.11 -11.95 7.74
N VAL A 102 1.72 -11.44 6.56
CA VAL A 102 0.63 -12.01 5.75
C VAL A 102 1.04 -13.38 5.23
N LEU A 103 2.30 -13.52 4.79
CA LEU A 103 2.87 -14.77 4.34
C LEU A 103 2.89 -15.81 5.45
N ALA A 104 3.29 -15.41 6.66
CA ALA A 104 3.28 -16.29 7.82
C ALA A 104 1.86 -16.82 8.11
N ALA A 105 0.85 -15.95 8.09
CA ALA A 105 -0.55 -16.33 8.34
C ALA A 105 -1.10 -17.35 7.33
N VAL A 106 -0.72 -17.26 6.04
CA VAL A 106 -1.22 -18.21 5.01
C VAL A 106 -0.40 -19.50 4.92
N ARG A 107 0.84 -19.48 5.42
CA ARG A 107 1.71 -20.66 5.53
C ARG A 107 1.40 -21.46 6.79
N ASP A 108 0.96 -20.80 7.85
CA ASP A 108 0.44 -21.47 9.03
C ASP A 108 -0.76 -22.37 8.62
N GLY A 109 -0.72 -23.63 9.05
CA GLY A 109 -1.68 -24.65 8.60
C GLY A 109 -1.56 -25.14 7.14
N GLY A 110 -0.61 -24.64 6.34
CA GLY A 110 -0.33 -25.14 4.99
C GLY A 110 -1.39 -24.82 3.93
N LEU A 111 -2.21 -23.79 4.14
CA LEU A 111 -3.32 -23.40 3.26
C LEU A 111 -2.85 -23.12 1.83
N ALA A 112 -1.79 -22.31 1.67
CA ALA A 112 -1.27 -21.94 0.35
C ALA A 112 -0.76 -23.17 -0.43
N ARG A 113 -0.01 -24.05 0.23
CA ARG A 113 0.53 -25.29 -0.37
C ARG A 113 -0.61 -26.20 -0.85
N THR A 114 -1.59 -26.45 0.01
CA THR A 114 -2.75 -27.30 -0.33
C THR A 114 -3.59 -26.70 -1.45
N ALA A 115 -3.68 -25.36 -1.52
CA ALA A 115 -4.42 -24.65 -2.56
C ALA A 115 -3.75 -24.73 -3.94
N GLN A 116 -2.41 -24.81 -4.00
CA GLN A 116 -1.67 -24.90 -5.27
C GLN A 116 -2.01 -26.19 -6.04
N ASP A 117 -2.21 -27.31 -5.34
CA ASP A 117 -2.59 -28.61 -5.92
C ASP A 117 -4.02 -28.62 -6.50
N LYS A 118 -4.86 -27.67 -6.10
CA LYS A 118 -6.23 -27.53 -6.62
C LYS A 118 -6.24 -26.74 -7.92
N ALA A 119 -7.07 -27.17 -8.86
CA ALA A 119 -7.38 -26.40 -10.05
C ALA A 119 -7.92 -25.01 -9.65
N ALA A 120 -7.46 -23.95 -10.31
CA ALA A 120 -7.77 -22.56 -9.93
C ALA A 120 -9.27 -22.29 -9.73
N ARG A 121 -10.13 -22.86 -10.58
CA ARG A 121 -11.59 -22.72 -10.50
C ARG A 121 -12.24 -23.40 -9.28
N ARG A 122 -11.55 -24.36 -8.65
CA ARG A 122 -12.03 -25.13 -7.49
C ARG A 122 -11.50 -24.59 -6.15
N ARG A 123 -10.67 -23.54 -6.16
CA ARG A 123 -10.15 -22.93 -4.95
C ARG A 123 -11.23 -22.09 -4.26
N LEU A 124 -11.32 -22.24 -2.94
CA LEU A 124 -12.10 -21.35 -2.07
C LEU A 124 -11.49 -19.94 -2.06
N LEU A 125 -12.21 -18.97 -1.50
CA LEU A 125 -11.77 -17.57 -1.49
C LEU A 125 -10.42 -17.41 -0.76
N ASP A 126 -10.30 -17.96 0.45
CA ASP A 126 -9.05 -17.84 1.24
C ASP A 126 -7.88 -18.59 0.59
N GLU A 127 -8.15 -19.70 -0.09
CA GLU A 127 -7.16 -20.44 -0.87
C GLU A 127 -6.62 -19.61 -2.04
N ARG A 128 -7.49 -18.81 -2.69
CA ARG A 128 -7.07 -17.91 -3.78
C ARG A 128 -6.19 -16.78 -3.25
N PHE A 129 -6.54 -16.21 -2.10
CA PHE A 129 -5.70 -15.19 -1.46
C PHE A 129 -4.38 -15.78 -0.98
N ALA A 130 -4.36 -16.98 -0.42
CA ALA A 130 -3.14 -17.66 0.00
C ALA A 130 -2.17 -17.87 -1.19
N VAL A 131 -2.68 -18.32 -2.34
CA VAL A 131 -1.88 -18.43 -3.57
C VAL A 131 -1.43 -17.07 -4.09
N LEU A 132 -2.28 -16.04 -4.01
CA LEU A 132 -1.91 -14.67 -4.41
C LEU A 132 -0.75 -14.15 -3.55
N VAL A 133 -0.81 -14.34 -2.23
CA VAL A 133 0.25 -13.91 -1.30
C VAL A 133 1.59 -14.57 -1.63
N GLU A 134 1.62 -15.89 -1.86
CA GLU A 134 2.84 -16.60 -2.27
C GLU A 134 3.39 -16.08 -3.59
N ASN A 135 2.53 -15.87 -4.59
CA ASN A 135 2.96 -15.38 -5.90
C ASN A 135 3.51 -13.95 -5.82
N VAL A 136 2.85 -13.07 -5.08
CA VAL A 136 3.31 -11.69 -4.87
C VAL A 136 4.64 -11.69 -4.11
N PHE A 137 4.79 -12.53 -3.08
CA PHE A 137 6.05 -12.67 -2.36
C PHE A 137 7.18 -13.19 -3.26
N SER A 138 6.88 -14.15 -4.15
CA SER A 138 7.84 -14.68 -5.12
C SER A 138 8.29 -13.61 -6.11
N LEU A 139 7.37 -12.79 -6.63
CA LEU A 139 7.71 -11.66 -7.51
C LEU A 139 8.58 -10.64 -6.76
N LEU A 140 8.16 -10.22 -5.57
CA LEU A 140 8.93 -9.29 -4.73
C LEU A 140 10.33 -9.80 -4.38
N SER A 141 10.50 -11.12 -4.23
CA SER A 141 11.81 -11.73 -3.96
C SER A 141 12.74 -11.66 -5.17
N GLY A 142 12.21 -11.58 -6.40
CA GLY A 142 13.01 -11.41 -7.60
C GLY A 142 13.76 -10.07 -7.66
N ALA A 143 13.35 -9.06 -6.88
CA ALA A 143 14.06 -7.78 -6.77
C ALA A 143 15.32 -7.86 -5.90
N ALA A 144 15.52 -8.94 -5.14
CA ALA A 144 16.73 -9.12 -4.34
C ALA A 144 17.93 -9.57 -5.18
N HIS A 145 17.71 -10.11 -6.39
CA HIS A 145 18.76 -10.62 -7.29
C HIS A 145 19.70 -11.63 -6.61
N ASP A 146 19.16 -12.42 -5.68
CA ASP A 146 19.94 -13.34 -4.84
C ASP A 146 20.22 -14.70 -5.51
N ASP A 147 19.73 -14.92 -6.74
CA ASP A 147 19.90 -16.18 -7.46
C ASP A 147 20.10 -15.99 -8.98
N GLU A 148 20.54 -17.06 -9.64
CA GLU A 148 20.85 -17.07 -11.08
C GLU A 148 19.66 -16.76 -11.99
N ILE A 149 18.43 -17.02 -11.53
CA ILE A 149 17.21 -16.77 -12.28
C ILE A 149 16.81 -15.29 -12.13
N THR A 150 16.95 -14.74 -10.94
CA THR A 150 16.45 -13.40 -10.60
C THR A 150 17.45 -12.29 -10.89
N LYS A 151 18.74 -12.56 -11.09
CA LYS A 151 19.81 -11.55 -11.35
C LYS A 151 19.51 -10.56 -12.48
N ASP A 152 18.79 -11.01 -13.51
CA ASP A 152 18.48 -10.23 -14.71
C ASP A 152 17.08 -9.63 -14.68
N PHE A 153 16.31 -9.85 -13.61
CA PHE A 153 14.99 -9.25 -13.47
C PHE A 153 15.14 -7.73 -13.41
N ARG A 154 14.29 -7.02 -14.13
CA ARG A 154 14.23 -5.56 -14.10
C ARG A 154 12.77 -5.17 -13.98
N TYR A 155 12.45 -4.49 -12.89
CA TYR A 155 11.11 -4.02 -12.65
C TYR A 155 10.97 -2.60 -13.20
N SER A 156 9.96 -2.40 -14.03
CA SER A 156 9.49 -1.07 -14.36
C SER A 156 8.83 -0.42 -13.15
N ARG A 157 8.70 0.90 -13.19
CA ARG A 157 7.94 1.67 -12.19
C ARG A 157 6.50 1.16 -12.05
N ALA A 158 5.83 0.88 -13.17
CA ALA A 158 4.44 0.42 -13.16
C ALA A 158 4.28 -0.96 -12.50
N GLU A 159 5.21 -1.89 -12.74
CA GLU A 159 5.22 -3.19 -12.06
C GLU A 159 5.48 -3.03 -10.56
N ALA A 160 6.37 -2.12 -10.18
CA ALA A 160 6.66 -1.86 -8.78
C ALA A 160 5.49 -1.21 -8.03
N GLU A 161 4.81 -0.25 -8.67
CA GLU A 161 3.57 0.33 -8.16
C GLU A 161 2.47 -0.73 -7.98
N THR A 162 2.34 -1.65 -8.94
CA THR A 162 1.39 -2.77 -8.87
C THR A 162 1.67 -3.67 -7.66
N LEU A 163 2.94 -4.05 -7.45
CA LEU A 163 3.35 -4.92 -6.35
C LEU A 163 3.20 -4.23 -4.98
N VAL A 164 3.56 -2.95 -4.87
CA VAL A 164 3.37 -2.16 -3.63
C VAL A 164 1.87 -2.01 -3.31
N ALA A 165 1.03 -1.70 -4.29
CA ALA A 165 -0.42 -1.61 -4.10
C ALA A 165 -1.05 -2.94 -3.68
N THR A 166 -0.66 -4.03 -4.35
CA THR A 166 -1.14 -5.36 -4.01
C THR A 166 -0.74 -5.74 -2.58
N THR A 167 0.51 -5.45 -2.19
CA THR A 167 1.01 -5.68 -0.83
C THR A 167 0.19 -4.93 0.21
N ALA A 168 -0.11 -3.65 -0.03
CA ALA A 168 -0.91 -2.85 0.89
C ALA A 168 -2.33 -3.40 1.08
N GLY A 169 -2.98 -3.81 -0.02
CA GLY A 169 -4.29 -4.46 0.04
C GLY A 169 -4.28 -5.76 0.84
N LEU A 170 -3.24 -6.58 0.67
CA LEU A 170 -3.05 -7.83 1.41
C LEU A 170 -2.80 -7.60 2.91
N VAL A 171 -1.97 -6.59 3.26
CA VAL A 171 -1.74 -6.18 4.66
C VAL A 171 -3.04 -5.65 5.28
N ASN A 172 -3.80 -4.83 4.56
CA ASN A 172 -5.10 -4.33 5.04
C ASN A 172 -6.10 -5.45 5.26
N ARG A 173 -6.17 -6.42 4.34
CA ARG A 173 -7.04 -7.59 4.49
C ARG A 173 -6.70 -8.36 5.77
N LEU A 174 -5.42 -8.62 6.05
CA LEU A 174 -5.02 -9.31 7.28
C LEU A 174 -5.46 -8.53 8.52
N ALA A 175 -5.23 -7.21 8.54
CA ALA A 175 -5.59 -6.36 9.67
C ALA A 175 -7.10 -6.24 9.95
N GLN A 176 -7.96 -6.70 9.04
CA GLN A 176 -9.41 -6.74 9.21
C GLN A 176 -9.92 -8.13 9.65
N GLN A 177 -9.07 -9.15 9.70
CA GLN A 177 -9.44 -10.51 10.11
C GLN A 177 -9.31 -10.74 11.62
N HIS A 178 -8.85 -9.73 12.37
CA HIS A 178 -8.67 -9.69 13.83
C HIS A 178 -9.26 -8.40 14.39
#